data_AF-A0A6J4UXH6-F1
#
_entry.id   AF-A0A6J4UXH6-F1
#
_cell.length_a   1.000
_cell.length_b   1.000
_cell.length_c   1.000
_cell.angle_alpha   90.00
_cell.angle_beta   90.00
_cell.angle_gamma   90.00
#
_symmetry.space_group_name_H-M   'P 1'
#
loop_
_entity.id
_entity.type
_entity.pdbx_description
1 polymer ?
#
loop_
_entity_poly.entity_id
_entity_poly.type
_entity_poly.pdbx_seq_one_letter_code
_entity_poly.pdbx_strand_id
1 'polypeptide(L)'
;MRDLLDLDNGRLWLLIGLCVATVFTLERAEQAVEGAWPHQRRAARPGPRSGLGQAIWGLVALLVLSGLILAILNVAALMEWDRARTDAQVLGSALLGLGWLVFLLASLDRLPVRRFLGNLGAVGPLTLILLLIAGDALLTVALFDVLPPWDEVRGALPFV
;
A
#
# COMPACT_ATOMS: atom_id res chain seq x y z
N MET A 1 2.75 -26.87 -8.69
CA MET A 1 1.78 -26.50 -7.62
C MET A 1 2.22 -26.96 -6.22
N ARG A 2 2.91 -28.10 -6.06
CA ARG A 2 3.50 -28.51 -4.77
C ARG A 2 4.76 -27.72 -4.36
N ASP A 3 5.54 -27.24 -5.33
CA ASP A 3 6.76 -26.45 -5.05
C ASP A 3 6.48 -25.00 -4.61
N LEU A 4 5.24 -24.53 -4.79
CA LEU A 4 4.80 -23.20 -4.33
C LEU A 4 4.44 -23.17 -2.84
N LEU A 5 4.44 -24.31 -2.15
CA LEU A 5 4.09 -24.44 -0.72
C LEU A 5 5.30 -24.85 0.13
N ASP A 6 6.51 -24.60 -0.36
CA ASP A 6 7.72 -24.83 0.42
C ASP A 6 7.81 -23.75 1.50
N LEU A 7 7.62 -24.14 2.77
CA LEU A 7 7.54 -23.23 3.92
C LEU A 7 8.84 -22.46 4.18
N ASP A 8 9.94 -22.88 3.55
CA ASP A 8 11.26 -22.23 3.59
C ASP A 8 11.40 -21.11 2.52
N ASN A 9 10.39 -20.94 1.66
CA ASN A 9 10.43 -19.94 0.60
C ASN A 9 10.09 -18.56 1.16
N GLY A 10 11.11 -17.72 1.41
CA GLY A 10 10.95 -16.37 1.93
C GLY A 10 10.02 -15.47 1.11
N ARG A 11 9.79 -15.77 -0.17
CA ARG A 11 8.82 -15.07 -1.04
C ARG A 11 7.37 -15.28 -0.56
N LEU A 12 7.01 -16.47 -0.06
CA LEU A 12 5.67 -16.77 0.47
C LEU A 12 5.40 -16.01 1.76
N TRP A 13 6.37 -15.96 2.67
CA TRP A 13 6.26 -15.21 3.91
C TRP A 13 6.10 -13.71 3.66
N LEU A 14 6.79 -13.16 2.66
CA LEU A 14 6.57 -11.78 2.22
C LEU A 14 5.15 -11.57 1.72
N LEU A 15 4.61 -12.49 0.92
CA LEU A 15 3.25 -12.44 0.40
C LEU A 15 2.21 -12.47 1.52
N ILE A 16 2.36 -13.39 2.48
CA ILE A 16 1.50 -13.49 3.67
C ILE A 16 1.59 -12.20 4.49
N GLY A 17 2.80 -11.72 4.75
CA GLY A 17 3.02 -10.46 5.47
C GLY A 17 2.34 -9.26 4.79
N LEU A 18 2.38 -9.22 3.46
CA LEU A 18 1.77 -8.16 2.66
C LEU A 18 0.23 -8.25 2.65
N CYS A 19 -0.33 -9.45 2.59
CA CYS A 19 -1.77 -9.67 2.77
C CYS A 19 -2.23 -9.21 4.16
N VAL A 20 -1.50 -9.58 5.21
CA VAL A 20 -1.79 -9.13 6.58
C VAL A 20 -1.68 -7.60 6.68
N ALA A 21 -0.63 -7.01 6.13
CA ALA A 21 -0.47 -5.55 6.08
C ALA A 21 -1.66 -4.88 5.38
N THR A 22 -2.16 -5.47 4.29
CA THR A 22 -3.34 -4.97 3.56
C THR A 22 -4.59 -4.96 4.42
N VAL A 23 -4.88 -6.06 5.13
CA VAL A 23 -6.03 -6.13 6.06
C VAL A 23 -5.92 -5.08 7.17
N PHE A 24 -4.75 -4.94 7.79
CA PHE A 24 -4.52 -3.90 8.79
C PHE A 24 -4.70 -2.48 8.23
N THR A 25 -4.25 -2.25 6.99
CA THR A 25 -4.39 -0.94 6.35
C THR A 25 -5.86 -0.64 6.07
N LEU A 26 -6.65 -1.65 5.69
CA LEU A 26 -8.09 -1.54 5.50
C LEU A 26 -8.80 -1.13 6.80
N GLU A 27 -8.53 -1.81 7.91
CA GLU A 27 -9.12 -1.47 9.22
C GLU A 27 -8.83 -0.02 9.63
N ARG A 28 -7.60 0.46 9.37
CA ARG A 28 -7.22 1.86 9.67
C ARG A 28 -7.80 2.86 8.69
N ALA A 29 -7.95 2.49 7.41
CA ALA A 29 -8.62 3.32 6.42
C ALA A 29 -10.11 3.49 6.75
N GLU A 30 -10.78 2.41 7.18
CA GLU A 30 -12.16 2.43 7.64
C GLU A 30 -12.33 3.40 8.82
N GLN A 31 -11.46 3.34 9.83
CA GLN A 31 -11.50 4.30 10.96
C GLN A 31 -11.32 5.77 10.51
N ALA A 32 -10.55 6.02 9.45
CA ALA A 32 -10.39 7.36 8.88
C ALA A 32 -11.66 7.80 8.11
N VAL A 33 -12.35 6.87 7.45
CA VAL A 33 -13.54 7.11 6.61
C VAL A 33 -14.85 7.04 7.39
N GLU A 34 -14.92 6.38 8.54
CA GLU A 34 -16.13 6.22 9.37
C GLU A 34 -16.75 7.55 9.84
N GLY A 35 -16.02 8.67 9.71
CA GLY A 35 -16.58 10.02 9.82
C GLY A 35 -17.53 10.44 8.68
N ALA A 36 -17.60 9.69 7.57
CA ALA A 36 -18.28 10.06 6.32
C ALA A 36 -19.59 9.29 6.05
N TRP A 37 -19.96 8.28 6.84
CA TRP A 37 -21.17 7.49 6.56
C TRP A 37 -22.44 8.14 7.16
N PRO A 38 -23.45 8.51 6.34
CA PRO A 38 -24.60 9.30 6.80
C PRO A 38 -25.52 8.58 7.79
N HIS A 39 -25.48 7.25 7.88
CA HIS A 39 -26.40 6.46 8.71
C HIS A 39 -25.85 6.11 10.12
N GLN A 40 -24.59 6.39 10.44
CA GLN A 40 -24.02 6.19 11.78
C GLN A 40 -23.94 7.49 12.61
N ARG A 41 -24.67 8.55 12.22
CA ARG A 41 -24.73 9.86 12.92
C ARG A 41 -25.44 9.81 14.29
N ARG A 42 -24.95 9.01 15.25
CA ARG A 42 -25.27 9.23 16.67
C ARG A 42 -24.01 9.33 17.53
N ALA A 43 -23.77 10.59 17.90
CA ALA A 43 -23.10 11.08 19.11
C ALA A 43 -21.57 11.13 19.15
N ALA A 44 -20.99 12.15 18.48
CA ALA A 44 -19.99 13.01 19.10
C ALA A 44 -20.02 14.39 18.42
N ARG A 45 -20.04 15.47 19.21
CA ARG A 45 -20.14 16.87 18.76
C ARG A 45 -19.08 17.20 17.70
N PRO A 46 -19.44 17.79 16.54
CA PRO A 46 -18.46 18.18 15.53
C PRO A 46 -17.70 19.44 15.98
N GLY A 47 -16.39 19.32 16.14
CA GLY A 47 -15.48 20.47 16.27
C GLY A 47 -15.17 21.08 14.90
N PRO A 48 -15.04 22.42 14.74
CA PRO A 48 -15.14 23.10 13.44
C PRO A 48 -13.93 22.99 12.49
N ARG A 49 -12.95 22.11 12.75
CA ARG A 49 -11.66 22.08 12.01
C ARG A 49 -11.22 20.69 11.52
N SER A 50 -12.11 19.69 11.53
CA SER A 50 -11.72 18.28 11.29
C SER A 50 -11.84 17.76 9.85
N GLY A 51 -12.36 18.53 8.87
CA GLY A 51 -12.69 17.98 7.55
C GLY A 51 -11.49 17.73 6.62
N LEU A 52 -10.55 18.68 6.55
CA LEU A 52 -9.47 18.65 5.55
C LEU A 52 -8.33 17.70 5.94
N GLY A 53 -7.96 17.66 7.22
CA GLY A 53 -6.94 16.74 7.71
C GLY A 53 -7.38 15.28 7.54
N GLN A 54 -8.62 14.97 7.89
CA GLN A 54 -9.19 13.62 7.73
C GLN A 54 -9.20 13.17 6.27
N ALA A 55 -9.56 14.07 5.35
CA ALA A 55 -9.58 13.78 3.90
C ALA A 55 -8.19 13.47 3.34
N ILE A 56 -7.16 14.23 3.74
CA ILE A 56 -5.78 14.01 3.28
C ILE A 56 -5.24 12.67 3.82
N TRP A 57 -5.54 12.33 5.08
CA TRP A 57 -5.17 11.01 5.63
C TRP A 57 -5.90 9.85 4.94
N GLY A 58 -7.15 10.07 4.50
CA GLY A 58 -7.86 9.12 3.65
C GLY A 58 -7.17 8.89 2.30
N LEU A 59 -6.64 9.94 1.67
CA LEU A 59 -5.84 9.81 0.44
C LEU A 59 -4.56 9.01 0.68
N VAL A 60 -3.84 9.27 1.78
CA VAL A 60 -2.65 8.48 2.15
C VAL A 60 -3.01 7.01 2.28
N ALA A 61 -4.12 6.68 2.97
CA ALA A 61 -4.57 5.30 3.13
C ALA A 61 -4.89 4.62 1.77
N LEU A 62 -5.51 5.35 0.84
CA LEU A 62 -5.80 4.86 -0.51
C LEU A 62 -4.53 4.57 -1.31
N LEU A 63 -3.54 5.46 -1.22
CA LEU A 63 -2.22 5.30 -1.85
C LEU A 63 -1.47 4.10 -1.28
N VAL A 64 -1.46 3.93 0.05
CA VAL A 64 -0.85 2.76 0.69
C VAL A 64 -1.54 1.47 0.22
N LEU A 65 -2.88 1.45 0.15
CA LEU A 65 -3.62 0.29 -0.31
C LEU A 65 -3.28 -0.07 -1.76
N SER A 66 -3.26 0.93 -2.65
CA SER A 66 -2.83 0.79 -4.05
C SER A 66 -1.44 0.17 -4.13
N GLY A 67 -0.46 0.75 -3.43
CA GLY A 67 0.92 0.25 -3.40
C GLY A 67 1.04 -1.18 -2.86
N LEU A 68 0.28 -1.54 -1.82
CA LEU A 68 0.26 -2.91 -1.28
C LEU A 68 -0.23 -3.92 -2.33
N ILE A 69 -1.29 -3.59 -3.08
CA ILE A 69 -1.79 -4.43 -4.18
C ILE A 69 -0.70 -4.57 -5.25
N LEU A 70 -0.05 -3.49 -5.65
CA LEU A 70 1.07 -3.49 -6.60
C LEU A 70 2.24 -4.36 -6.14
N ALA A 71 2.58 -4.31 -4.84
CA ALA A 71 3.61 -5.14 -4.26
C ALA A 71 3.21 -6.64 -4.27
N ILE A 72 1.94 -6.97 -4.04
CA ILE A 72 1.42 -8.34 -4.12
C ILE A 72 1.60 -8.86 -5.55
N LEU A 73 1.18 -8.07 -6.54
CA LEU A 73 1.30 -8.41 -7.96
C LEU A 73 2.76 -8.61 -8.37
N ASN A 74 3.67 -7.74 -7.92
CA ASN A 74 5.10 -7.87 -8.18
C ASN A 74 5.68 -9.16 -7.58
N VAL A 75 5.31 -9.54 -6.36
CA VAL A 75 5.78 -10.79 -5.74
C VAL A 75 5.18 -12.00 -6.46
N ALA A 76 3.89 -11.96 -6.82
CA ALA A 76 3.24 -13.03 -7.58
C ALA A 76 3.90 -13.22 -8.96
N ALA A 77 4.20 -12.14 -9.67
CA ALA A 77 4.87 -12.19 -10.96
C ALA A 77 6.29 -12.79 -10.84
N LEU A 78 7.07 -12.42 -9.82
CA LEU A 78 8.37 -13.05 -9.53
C LEU A 78 8.27 -14.55 -9.23
N MET A 79 7.20 -15.00 -8.56
CA MET A 79 7.02 -16.41 -8.25
C MET A 79 6.67 -17.24 -9.49
N GLU A 80 5.86 -16.68 -10.39
CA GLU A 80 5.40 -17.39 -11.59
C GLU A 80 6.46 -17.38 -12.70
N TRP A 81 7.26 -16.31 -12.82
CA TRP A 81 8.14 -16.07 -13.98
C TRP A 81 9.64 -16.24 -13.66
N ASP A 82 9.97 -16.52 -12.39
CA ASP A 82 11.31 -16.68 -11.81
C ASP A 82 12.40 -15.70 -12.32
N ARG A 83 11.99 -14.46 -12.62
CA ARG A 83 12.89 -13.39 -13.02
C ARG A 83 13.67 -12.83 -11.82
N ALA A 84 14.83 -12.27 -12.11
CA ALA A 84 15.61 -11.54 -11.11
C ALA A 84 14.84 -10.29 -10.64
N ARG A 85 14.98 -9.98 -9.35
CA ARG A 85 14.38 -8.79 -8.73
C ARG A 85 15.03 -7.54 -9.31
N THR A 86 14.23 -6.57 -9.74
CA THR A 86 14.74 -5.31 -10.30
C THR A 86 15.05 -4.29 -9.21
N ASP A 87 15.99 -3.37 -9.47
CA ASP A 87 16.33 -2.29 -8.53
C ASP A 87 15.12 -1.38 -8.24
N ALA A 88 14.28 -1.13 -9.25
CA ALA A 88 13.03 -0.39 -9.11
C ALA A 88 12.06 -1.08 -8.14
N GLN A 89 12.01 -2.42 -8.15
CA GLN A 89 11.17 -3.18 -7.23
C GLN A 89 11.67 -3.07 -5.79
N VAL A 90 12.99 -3.13 -5.57
CA VAL A 90 13.59 -2.97 -4.24
C VAL A 90 13.31 -1.57 -3.71
N LEU A 91 13.58 -0.54 -4.51
CA LEU A 91 13.42 0.84 -4.09
C LEU A 91 11.94 1.21 -3.89
N GLY A 92 11.05 0.77 -4.79
CA GLY A 92 9.60 0.96 -4.68
C GLY A 92 8.99 0.26 -3.46
N SER A 93 9.38 -0.99 -3.19
CA SER A 93 8.93 -1.71 -1.99
C SER A 93 9.49 -1.12 -0.69
N ALA A 94 10.72 -0.60 -0.70
CA ALA A 94 11.29 0.09 0.45
C ALA A 94 10.55 1.42 0.75
N LEU A 95 10.25 2.21 -0.28
CA LEU A 95 9.47 3.44 -0.16
C LEU A 95 8.06 3.17 0.36
N LEU A 96 7.40 2.16 -0.20
CA LEU A 96 6.08 1.72 0.26
C LEU A 96 6.12 1.25 1.71
N GLY A 97 7.09 0.41 2.07
CA GLY A 97 7.25 -0.09 3.44
C GLY A 97 7.49 1.03 4.45
N LEU A 98 8.31 2.03 4.09
CA LEU A 98 8.56 3.20 4.92
C LEU A 98 7.30 4.08 5.04
N GLY A 99 6.59 4.32 3.94
CA GLY A 99 5.33 5.05 3.93
C GLY A 99 4.25 4.36 4.78
N TRP A 100 4.13 3.04 4.66
CA TRP A 100 3.22 2.21 5.44
C TRP A 100 3.56 2.25 6.93
N LEU A 101 4.84 2.14 7.31
CA LEU A 101 5.27 2.23 8.70
C LEU A 101 4.91 3.59 9.31
N VAL A 102 5.19 4.69 8.61
CA VAL A 102 4.87 6.03 9.09
C VAL A 102 3.34 6.22 9.19
N PHE A 103 2.58 5.74 8.22
CA PHE A 103 1.11 5.73 8.27
C PHE A 103 0.59 4.95 9.49
N LEU A 104 1.13 3.76 9.75
CA LEU A 104 0.75 2.92 10.88
C LEU A 104 1.09 3.60 12.22
N LEU A 105 2.27 4.22 12.31
CA LEU A 105 2.69 4.98 13.49
C LEU A 105 1.79 6.19 13.74
N ALA A 106 1.39 6.90 12.69
CA ALA A 106 0.47 8.03 12.76
C ALA A 106 -0.94 7.61 13.18
N SER A 107 -1.34 6.39 12.81
CA SER A 107 -2.66 5.82 13.11
C SER A 107 -2.77 5.24 14.54
N LEU A 108 -1.66 5.06 15.26
CA LEU A 108 -1.68 4.60 16.65
C LEU A 108 -2.01 5.75 17.62
N ASP A 109 -3.23 5.77 18.15
CA ASP A 109 -3.70 6.77 19.14
C ASP A 109 -2.94 6.75 20.48
N ARG A 110 -2.18 5.68 20.76
CA ARG A 110 -1.46 5.47 22.04
C ARG A 110 -0.09 6.14 22.13
N LEU A 111 0.44 6.70 21.04
CA LEU A 111 1.78 7.30 21.03
C LEU A 111 1.69 8.84 21.11
N PRO A 112 2.60 9.52 21.85
CA PRO A 112 2.72 10.99 21.83
C PRO A 112 3.07 11.57 20.45
N VAL A 113 3.31 10.70 19.47
CA VAL A 113 3.51 10.98 18.05
C VAL A 113 2.35 11.78 17.44
N ARG A 114 1.10 11.57 17.89
CA ARG A 114 -0.06 12.35 17.39
C ARG A 114 0.04 13.85 17.74
N ARG A 115 0.66 14.21 18.87
CA ARG A 115 0.96 15.62 19.21
C ARG A 115 2.08 16.19 18.33
N PHE A 116 3.08 15.38 18.00
CA PHE A 116 4.17 15.79 17.10
C PHE A 116 3.70 15.98 15.65
N LEU A 117 2.89 15.06 15.11
CA LEU A 117 2.29 15.22 13.78
C LEU A 117 1.22 16.31 13.74
N GLY A 118 0.45 16.49 14.82
CA GLY A 118 -0.45 17.63 14.96
C GLY A 118 0.28 18.98 14.87
N ASN A 119 1.51 19.06 15.40
CA ASN A 119 2.36 20.25 15.28
C ASN A 119 2.99 20.41 13.89
N LEU A 120 3.22 19.32 13.13
CA LEU A 120 3.68 19.37 11.75
C LEU A 120 2.59 19.79 10.75
N GLY A 121 1.31 19.78 11.16
CA GLY A 121 0.19 20.19 10.34
C GLY A 121 0.05 19.34 9.06
N ALA A 122 -0.24 19.98 7.93
CA ALA A 122 -0.45 19.32 6.63
C ALA A 122 0.84 18.79 5.98
N VAL A 123 2.03 19.17 6.49
CA VAL A 123 3.31 18.82 5.86
C VAL A 123 3.58 17.31 5.94
N GLY A 124 3.34 16.68 7.08
CA GLY A 124 3.53 15.24 7.27
C GLY A 124 2.80 14.37 6.25
N PRO A 125 1.47 14.49 6.12
CA PRO A 125 0.73 13.68 5.14
C PRO A 125 1.01 14.08 3.68
N LEU A 126 1.34 15.34 3.38
CA LEU A 126 1.77 15.74 2.03
C LEU A 126 3.08 15.07 1.61
N THR A 127 4.06 14.99 2.51
CA THR A 127 5.31 14.26 2.24
C THR A 127 5.05 12.77 2.01
N LEU A 128 4.13 12.16 2.78
CA LEU A 128 3.75 10.76 2.57
C LEU A 128 3.08 10.54 1.21
N ILE A 129 2.20 11.44 0.79
CA ILE A 129 1.56 11.34 -0.54
C ILE A 129 2.63 11.30 -1.62
N LEU A 130 3.59 12.23 -1.59
CA LEU A 130 4.63 12.32 -2.62
C LEU A 130 5.56 11.09 -2.60
N LEU A 131 5.89 10.60 -1.40
CA LEU A 131 6.67 9.38 -1.20
C LEU A 131 5.95 8.14 -1.77
N LEU A 132 4.65 8.00 -1.48
CA LEU A 132 3.84 6.87 -1.91
C LEU A 132 3.59 6.89 -3.42
N ILE A 133 3.33 8.07 -4.01
CA ILE A 133 3.23 8.22 -5.47
C ILE A 133 4.52 7.73 -6.15
N ALA A 134 5.69 8.11 -5.64
CA ALA A 134 6.96 7.65 -6.17
C ALA A 134 7.13 6.12 -6.01
N GLY A 135 6.75 5.57 -4.85
CA GLY A 135 6.75 4.13 -4.58
C GLY A 135 5.86 3.35 -5.55
N ASP A 136 4.62 3.79 -5.73
CA ASP A 136 3.63 3.17 -6.63
C ASP A 136 4.09 3.23 -8.09
N ALA A 137 4.65 4.37 -8.53
CA ALA A 137 5.19 4.50 -9.87
C ALA A 137 6.33 3.53 -10.12
N LEU A 138 7.27 3.39 -9.17
CA LEU A 138 8.38 2.45 -9.27
C LEU A 138 7.92 0.99 -9.27
N LEU A 139 6.95 0.64 -8.43
CA LEU A 139 6.36 -0.70 -8.42
C LEU A 139 5.59 -1.01 -9.71
N THR A 140 4.98 0.00 -10.33
CA THR A 140 4.29 -0.14 -11.61
C THR A 140 5.29 -0.41 -12.73
N VAL A 141 6.38 0.37 -12.79
CA VAL A 141 7.46 0.15 -13.78
C VAL A 141 8.08 -1.23 -13.58
N ALA A 142 8.41 -1.60 -12.34
CA ALA A 142 8.95 -2.91 -12.02
C ALA A 142 8.00 -4.05 -12.43
N LEU A 143 6.68 -3.87 -12.26
CA LEU A 143 5.70 -4.86 -12.70
C LEU A 143 5.73 -5.03 -14.22
N PHE A 144 5.77 -3.94 -14.98
CA PHE A 144 5.87 -3.98 -16.44
C PHE A 144 7.18 -4.62 -16.92
N ASP A 145 8.30 -4.43 -16.21
CA ASP A 145 9.57 -5.08 -16.53
C ASP A 145 9.54 -6.60 -16.30
N VAL A 146 8.73 -7.08 -15.35
CA VAL A 146 8.59 -8.51 -15.06
C VAL A 146 7.57 -9.18 -15.98
N LEU A 147 6.55 -8.46 -16.45
CA LEU A 147 5.54 -9.00 -17.37
C LEU A 147 6.14 -9.38 -18.74
N PRO A 148 5.54 -10.38 -19.43
CA PRO A 148 5.91 -10.68 -20.81
C PRO A 148 5.58 -9.51 -21.73
N PRO A 149 6.36 -9.31 -22.80
CA PRO A 149 5.89 -8.49 -23.90
C PRO A 149 4.59 -9.08 -24.47
N TRP A 150 3.65 -8.19 -24.85
CA TRP A 150 2.34 -8.54 -25.42
C TRP A 150 2.40 -9.43 -26.67
N ASP A 151 3.57 -9.56 -27.29
CA ASP A 151 3.81 -10.39 -28.46
C ASP A 151 3.93 -11.88 -28.13
N GLU A 152 4.48 -12.22 -26.96
CA GLU A 152 4.53 -13.61 -26.47
C GLU A 152 3.14 -14.11 -26.04
N VAL A 153 2.33 -13.24 -25.44
CA VAL A 153 0.94 -13.55 -25.04
C VAL A 153 0.07 -13.80 -26.27
N ARG A 154 0.27 -13.05 -27.36
CA ARG A 154 -0.42 -13.30 -28.63
C ARG A 154 0.01 -14.60 -29.30
N GLY A 155 1.28 -14.98 -29.22
CA GLY A 155 1.79 -16.24 -29.75
C GLY A 155 1.32 -17.48 -28.99
N ALA A 156 0.92 -17.34 -27.71
CA ALA A 156 0.45 -18.44 -26.88
C ALA A 156 -1.07 -18.70 -27.00
N LEU A 157 -1.84 -17.81 -27.65
CA LEU A 157 -3.27 -18.01 -27.87
C LEU A 157 -3.50 -18.84 -29.15
N PRO A 158 -4.16 -20.01 -29.07
CA PRO A 158 -4.32 -20.94 -30.20
C PRO A 158 -5.30 -20.47 -31.29
N PHE A 159 -5.64 -19.17 -31.34
CA PHE A 159 -6.74 -18.63 -32.15
C PHE A 159 -6.33 -17.54 -33.16
N VAL A 160 -5.03 -17.38 -33.45
CA VAL A 160 -4.55 -16.59 -34.61
C VAL A 160 -3.51 -17.39 -35.39
#